data_AF-A0A1G2K4E5-F1
#
_entry.id   AF-A0A1G2K4E5-F1
#
_cell.length_a   1.000
_cell.length_b   1.000
_cell.length_c   1.000
_cell.angle_alpha   90.00
_cell.angle_beta   90.00
_cell.angle_gamma   90.00
#
_symmetry.space_group_name_H-M   'P 1'
#
loop_
_entity.id
_entity.type
_entity.pdbx_description
1 polymer ?
#
loop_
_entity_poly.entity_id
_entity_poly.type
_entity_poly.pdbx_seq_one_letter_code
_entity_poly.pdbx_strand_id
1 'polypeptide(L)' 'MEITYLTIKDAAKILGVAPLTLRNWDKRGILSAYRNPINNYRVYRRDQIDLFLRRIENSKNRQSGRKIDISLV' A
#
# COMPACT_ATOMS: atom_id res chain seq x y z
N MET A 1 -19.23 1.22 9.69
CA MET A 1 -18.45 0.96 8.47
C MET A 1 -18.32 -0.53 8.30
N GLU A 2 -18.77 -1.07 7.18
CA GLU A 2 -18.63 -2.49 6.88
C GLU A 2 -17.17 -2.84 6.63
N ILE A 3 -16.70 -3.97 7.17
CA ILE A 3 -15.34 -4.46 6.93
C ILE A 3 -15.35 -5.23 5.62
N THR A 4 -14.91 -4.57 4.55
CA THR A 4 -14.74 -5.21 3.25
C THR A 4 -13.32 -5.74 3.09
N TYR A 5 -13.19 -7.01 2.72
CA TYR A 5 -11.91 -7.62 2.36
C TYR A 5 -11.75 -7.68 0.84
N LEU A 6 -10.53 -7.44 0.38
CA LEU A 6 -10.12 -7.45 -1.00
C LEU A 6 -9.13 -8.57 -1.23
N THR A 7 -9.19 -9.19 -2.42
CA THR A 7 -8.14 -10.11 -2.84
C THR A 7 -6.85 -9.36 -3.13
N ILE A 8 -5.73 -10.07 -3.22
CA ILE A 8 -4.46 -9.49 -3.67
C ILE A 8 -4.56 -8.86 -5.06
N LYS A 9 -5.42 -9.37 -5.96
CA LYS A 9 -5.59 -8.83 -7.31
C LYS A 9 -6.31 -7.49 -7.27
N ASP A 10 -7.38 -7.39 -6.48
CA ASP A 10 -8.16 -6.16 -6.36
C ASP A 10 -7.35 -5.06 -5.64
N ALA A 11 -6.67 -5.43 -4.55
CA ALA A 11 -5.77 -4.52 -3.86
C ALA A 11 -4.64 -4.02 -4.77
N ALA A 12 -4.06 -4.89 -5.60
CA ALA A 12 -3.02 -4.53 -6.56
C ALA A 12 -3.53 -3.54 -7.61
N LYS A 13 -4.75 -3.77 -8.13
CA LYS A 13 -5.40 -2.87 -9.09
C LYS A 13 -5.65 -1.49 -8.48
N ILE A 14 -6.14 -1.41 -7.25
CA ILE A 14 -6.39 -0.14 -6.55
C ILE A 14 -5.09 0.62 -6.31
N LEU A 15 -4.03 -0.08 -5.91
CA LEU A 15 -2.73 0.53 -5.61
C LEU A 15 -1.88 0.82 -6.86
N GLY A 16 -2.31 0.37 -8.04
CA GLY A 16 -1.56 0.54 -9.29
C GLY A 16 -0.23 -0.22 -9.32
N VAL A 17 -0.15 -1.37 -8.65
CA VAL A 17 1.07 -2.20 -8.57
C VAL A 17 0.81 -3.63 -9.03
N ALA A 18 1.86 -4.39 -9.34
CA ALA A 18 1.71 -5.81 -9.62
C ALA A 18 1.37 -6.60 -8.34
N PRO A 19 0.61 -7.73 -8.42
CA PRO A 19 0.37 -8.61 -7.27
C PRO A 19 1.66 -9.12 -6.60
N LEU A 20 2.74 -9.31 -7.38
CA LEU A 20 4.06 -9.68 -6.86
C LEU A 20 4.61 -8.61 -5.90
N THR A 21 4.41 -7.32 -6.20
CA THR A 21 4.80 -6.22 -5.33
C THR A 21 4.09 -6.30 -3.98
N LEU A 22 2.80 -6.61 -3.97
CA LEU A 22 2.05 -6.83 -2.72
C LEU A 22 2.56 -8.04 -1.93
N ARG A 23 2.93 -9.14 -2.60
CA ARG A 23 3.55 -10.30 -1.91
C ARG A 23 4.87 -9.91 -1.25
N ASN A 24 5.68 -9.10 -1.94
CA ASN A 24 6.95 -8.61 -1.42
C ASN A 24 6.74 -7.64 -0.24
N TRP A 25 5.72 -6.79 -0.29
CA TRP A 25 5.37 -5.88 0.81
C TRP A 25 4.86 -6.62 2.04
N ASP A 26 4.03 -7.65 1.86
CA ASP A 26 3.58 -8.53 2.94
C ASP A 26 4.79 -9.24 3.59
N LYS A 27 5.70 -9.81 2.79
CA LYS A 27 6.93 -10.44 3.30
C LYS A 27 7.82 -9.48 4.09
N ARG A 28 7.85 -8.20 3.69
CA ARG A 28 8.66 -7.14 4.33
C ARG A 28 7.93 -6.41 5.46
N GLY A 29 6.66 -6.72 5.73
CA GLY A 29 5.84 -6.01 6.72
C GLY A 29 5.49 -4.55 6.35
N ILE A 30 5.63 -4.17 5.09
CA ILE A 30 5.27 -2.82 4.61
C ILE A 30 3.75 -2.65 4.56
N LEU A 31 3.08 -3.68 4.05
CA LEU A 31 1.62 -3.78 3.99
C LEU A 31 1.25 -5.25 4.26
N SER A 32 0.95 -5.55 5.52
CA SER A 32 0.66 -6.91 5.95
C SER A 32 -0.72 -7.36 5.46
N ALA A 33 -0.79 -8.57 4.91
CA ALA A 33 -2.06 -9.16 4.51
C ALA A 33 -2.63 -10.03 5.62
N TYR A 34 -3.95 -10.00 5.75
CA TYR A 34 -4.67 -11.02 6.51
C TYR A 34 -4.65 -12.33 5.72
N ARG A 35 -4.85 -13.45 6.42
CA ARG A 35 -4.98 -14.76 5.81
C ARG A 35 -6.43 -15.20 5.90
N ASN A 36 -7.01 -15.60 4.78
CA ASN A 36 -8.33 -16.21 4.77
C ASN A 36 -8.26 -17.56 5.54
N PRO A 37 -9.12 -17.79 6.54
CA PRO A 37 -9.07 -19.00 7.36
C PRO A 37 -9.32 -20.30 6.57
N ILE A 38 -10.00 -20.23 5.42
CA ILE A 38 -10.40 -21.42 4.65
C ILE A 38 -9.27 -21.89 3.71
N ASN A 39 -8.58 -20.96 3.05
CA ASN A 39 -7.60 -21.29 1.99
C ASN A 39 -6.25 -20.59 2.15
N ASN A 40 -6.05 -19.87 3.25
CA ASN A 40 -4.82 -19.14 3.58
C ASN A 40 -4.41 -18.08 2.53
N TYR A 41 -5.35 -17.64 1.68
CA TYR A 41 -5.06 -16.60 0.70
C TYR A 41 -4.90 -15.24 1.37
N ARG A 42 -4.04 -14.42 0.76
CA ARG A 42 -3.80 -13.03 1.19
C ARG A 42 -5.02 -12.18 0.86
N VAL A 43 -5.59 -11.58 1.90
CA VAL A 43 -6.68 -10.62 1.78
C VAL A 43 -6.30 -9.33 2.50
N TYR A 44 -6.80 -8.21 2.00
CA TYR A 44 -6.52 -6.88 2.54
C TYR A 44 -7.83 -6.19 2.89
N ARG A 45 -7.89 -5.53 4.05
CA ARG A 45 -9.07 -4.73 4.37
C ARG A 45 -9.09 -3.47 3.50
N ARG A 46 -10.28 -3.07 3.04
CA ARG A 46 -10.45 -1.92 2.16
C ARG A 46 -9.93 -0.61 2.79
N ASP A 47 -10.21 -0.40 4.06
CA ASP A 47 -9.78 0.76 4.84
C ASP A 47 -8.25 0.81 5.02
N GLN A 48 -7.61 -0.35 5.20
CA GLN A 48 -6.15 -0.45 5.24
C GLN A 48 -5.52 -0.01 3.91
N ILE A 49 -6.11 -0.41 2.78
CA ILE A 49 -5.64 0.01 1.45
C ILE A 49 -5.80 1.52 1.27
N ASP A 50 -6.94 2.09 1.67
CA ASP A 50 -7.17 3.54 1.59
C ASP A 50 -6.18 4.33 2.45
N LEU A 51 -5.96 3.89 3.70
CA LEU A 51 -5.00 4.52 4.59
C LEU A 51 -3.58 4.46 4.03
N PHE A 52 -3.20 3.32 3.45
CA PHE A 52 -1.89 3.13 2.85
C PHE A 52 -1.68 4.04 1.63
N LEU A 53 -2.70 4.19 0.77
CA LEU A 53 -2.65 5.10 -0.37
C LEU A 53 -2.45 6.55 0.08
N ARG A 54 -3.25 7.00 1.06
CA ARG A 54 -3.10 8.35 1.65
C ARG A 54 -1.70 8.57 2.24
N ARG A 55 -1.12 7.56 2.88
CA ARG A 55 0.25 7.63 3.42
C ARG A 55 1.29 7.82 2.30
N ILE A 56 1.14 7.13 1.17
CA ILE A 56 2.02 7.29 0.00
C ILE A 56 1.92 8.70 -0.56
N GLU A 57 0.70 9.22 -0.76
CA GLU A 57 0.46 10.56 -1.28
C GLU A 57 1.07 11.65 -0.39
N ASN A 58 0.85 11.55 0.92
CA ASN A 58 1.42 12.48 1.90
C ASN A 58 2.96 12.42 1.93
N SER A 59 3.55 11.24 1.73
CA SER A 59 5.01 11.09 1.66
C SER A 59 5.61 11.79 0.43
N LYS A 60 4.94 11.72 -0.72
CA LYS A 60 5.38 12.41 -1.95
C LYS A 60 5.36 13.93 -1.77
N ASN A 61 4.32 14.47 -1.14
CA ASN A 61 4.19 15.92 -0.94
C ASN A 61 5.35 16.47 -0.08
N ARG A 62 5.74 15.75 0.99
CA ARG A 62 6.89 16.11 1.84
C ARG A 62 8.26 16.07 1.14
N GLN A 63 8.39 15.32 0.05
CA GLN A 63 9.64 15.21 -0.71
C GLN A 63 9.79 16.33 -1.75
N SER A 64 8.67 16.83 -2.29
CA SER A 64 8.68 17.97 -3.24
C SER A 64 9.25 19.25 -2.61
N GLY A 65 8.96 19.51 -1.33
CA GLY A 65 9.47 20.68 -0.60
C GLY A 65 10.93 20.58 -0.12
N ARG A 66 11.64 19.47 -0.37
CA ARG A 66 13.04 19.25 0.06
C ARG A 66 14.08 19.42 -1.06
N LYS A 67 13.69 19.90 -2.25
CA LYS A 67 14.68 20.33 -3.24
C LYS A 67 15.43 21.54 -2.66
N ILE A 68 16.55 21.29 -2.00
CA ILE A 68 17.55 22.31 -1.68
C ILE A 68 18.07 22.80 -3.02
N ASP A 69 17.91 24.10 -3.28
CA ASP A 69 18.47 24.73 -4.46
C ASP A 69 20.00 24.73 -4.31
N ILE A 70 20.70 23.95 -5.12
CA ILE A 70 22.17 23.84 -5.09
C ILE A 70 22.81 25.03 -5.84
N SER A 71 22.03 26.06 -6.20
CA SER A 71 22.51 27.29 -6.84
C SER A 71 22.98 28.38 -5.85
N LEU A 72 23.04 28.07 -4.55
CA LEU A 72 23.59 28.94 -3.50
C LEU A 72 24.99 28.48 -3.06
N VAL A 73 25.92 28.35 -4.02
CA VAL A 73 27.38 28.38 -3.80
C VAL A 73 28.02 29.13 -4.96
#